data_AF-S8E6S3-F1
#
_entry.id   AF-S8E6S3-F1
#
_cell.length_a   1.000
_cell.length_b   1.000
_cell.length_c   1.000
_cell.angle_alpha   90.00
_cell.angle_beta   90.00
_cell.angle_gamma   90.00
#
_symmetry.space_group_name_H-M   'P 1'
#
loop_
_entity.id
_entity.type
_entity.pdbx_description
1 polymer ?
#
loop_
_entity_poly.entity_id
_entity_poly.type
_entity_poly.pdbx_seq_one_letter_code
_entity_poly.pdbx_strand_id
1 'polypeptide(L)'
;MTRCRKLEGDGARSQLGAIFTAHHGTGITEQDRVPSGDNSPFTLGVFWDNLLAGSFNTSAQEPSSPGAWDASIGDDATGNLIFQSLASLLQLAPNSRYPNGMQLYHDAVLSQLRRVSTGHSIVRATIPTGTLLYHGRPSNLPPTRDWLAFDPEHAMMFAPGVNGTLFTYVTTRELNVIYFDGASANKFDGVVDSQDILLWGQVNHVPRDGAMGELDRMDAGCAWGQQYGLDGLLRMQLDFELMYCDFSQGIQLISTASMVAGDGITNAPSPDRREHGFSDVQAPMQMPAQNASDLASSTMPFPRDRPKPRLHPVAPPPGWKGSLPSSFLQGRHAGTWHNWSPGEVRIKVYTSSMITFYDPALESLVQARRQLTRDAYRLEGISREDTARIRANIEEAMARDPAAAGGVDWHAVAHTVQDRFSDRLPFIRYLLHLESANATAHAVQVRTELIASLLPYMQREDVGTPEWFAHIAHGCATRFTAHLPPSSFTKQERILRNAIDEVLHEICRVYTESWREAFDVEEQSAEVTDGLLEKWCRAFDALVKWLDWPAWMTCNPPCGVDEYCYVPQAAAWKPDVGREPRCLKIQDSGH
;
A
#
# COMPACT_ATOMS: atom_id res chain seq x y z
N MET A 1 -10.60 -29.51 -3.39
CA MET A 1 -9.36 -28.72 -3.50
C MET A 1 -8.23 -29.51 -2.84
N THR A 2 -7.70 -30.54 -3.53
CA THR A 2 -7.01 -31.63 -2.81
C THR A 2 -5.89 -32.34 -3.57
N ARG A 3 -5.28 -31.74 -4.61
CA ARG A 3 -4.08 -32.33 -5.27
C ARG A 3 -2.77 -31.90 -4.59
N CYS A 4 -2.69 -30.67 -4.07
CA CYS A 4 -1.41 -30.04 -3.70
C CYS A 4 -0.99 -30.26 -2.23
N ARG A 5 -1.74 -31.07 -1.44
CA ARG A 5 -1.43 -31.37 -0.03
C ARG A 5 -0.61 -32.64 0.21
N LYS A 6 -0.17 -33.37 -0.82
CA LYS A 6 0.26 -34.75 -0.65
C LYS A 6 1.64 -34.98 0.00
N LEU A 7 2.41 -33.96 0.39
CA LEU A 7 3.77 -34.15 0.95
C LEU A 7 4.18 -33.21 2.10
N GLU A 8 3.26 -32.60 2.85
CA GLU A 8 3.62 -31.91 4.12
C GLU A 8 3.48 -32.81 5.37
N GLY A 9 3.02 -34.06 5.21
CA GLY A 9 2.65 -34.93 6.34
C GLY A 9 3.72 -35.90 6.86
N ASP A 10 4.68 -36.34 6.04
CA ASP A 10 5.47 -37.55 6.36
C ASP A 10 6.99 -37.34 6.53
N GLY A 11 7.49 -36.10 6.50
CA GLY A 11 8.93 -35.82 6.61
C GLY A 11 9.46 -35.46 8.00
N ALA A 12 8.61 -35.09 8.96
CA ALA A 12 9.04 -34.46 10.22
C ALA A 12 8.99 -35.37 11.46
N ARG A 13 8.86 -36.70 11.28
CA ARG A 13 8.79 -37.65 12.40
C ARG A 13 9.66 -38.90 12.18
N SER A 14 10.97 -38.72 12.02
CA SER A 14 11.92 -39.65 12.62
C SER A 14 13.30 -39.01 12.70
N GLN A 15 14.04 -39.33 13.76
CA GLN A 15 15.38 -38.82 14.12
C GLN A 15 15.43 -37.56 14.99
N LEU A 16 14.80 -37.64 16.16
CA LEU A 16 15.38 -37.07 17.38
C LEU A 16 15.51 -38.20 18.40
N GLY A 17 16.74 -38.65 18.64
CA GLY A 17 17.02 -39.66 19.65
C GLY A 17 18.37 -40.36 19.50
N ALA A 18 19.47 -39.68 19.83
CA ALA A 18 20.65 -40.31 20.43
C ALA A 18 21.56 -39.27 21.09
N ILE A 19 21.62 -39.39 22.42
CA ILE A 19 22.43 -38.64 23.37
C ILE A 19 23.89 -39.13 23.29
N PHE A 20 24.88 -38.23 23.39
CA PHE A 20 26.11 -38.50 24.14
C PHE A 20 26.73 -37.22 24.71
N THR A 21 26.99 -37.28 26.01
CA THR A 21 27.70 -36.34 26.89
C THR A 21 29.22 -36.55 26.84
N ALA A 22 30.03 -35.49 26.93
CA ALA A 22 31.33 -35.48 27.62
C ALA A 22 31.88 -34.06 27.83
N HIS A 23 32.72 -33.93 28.86
CA HIS A 23 33.10 -32.76 29.66
C HIS A 23 34.36 -31.99 29.21
N HIS A 24 34.42 -30.72 29.67
CA HIS A 24 35.54 -29.92 30.22
C HIS A 24 36.88 -29.68 29.47
N GLY A 25 37.34 -28.41 29.50
CA GLY A 25 38.74 -28.09 29.83
C GLY A 25 39.40 -26.87 29.16
N THR A 26 39.31 -25.73 29.84
CA THR A 26 40.20 -24.53 29.89
C THR A 26 41.60 -24.53 29.25
N GLY A 27 42.06 -23.36 28.77
CA GLY A 27 43.50 -23.01 28.76
C GLY A 27 43.90 -21.81 27.89
N ILE A 28 44.19 -20.67 28.53
CA ILE A 28 44.81 -19.45 27.99
C ILE A 28 46.33 -19.64 27.87
N THR A 29 47.00 -19.04 26.88
CA THR A 29 48.30 -18.32 27.05
C THR A 29 48.71 -17.54 25.80
N GLU A 30 49.38 -16.42 26.09
CA GLU A 30 49.80 -15.27 25.29
C GLU A 30 51.30 -15.38 24.98
N GLN A 31 51.79 -14.86 23.83
CA GLN A 31 53.10 -14.18 23.74
C GLN A 31 53.40 -13.52 22.38
N ASP A 32 53.99 -12.33 22.49
CA ASP A 32 54.35 -11.31 21.51
C ASP A 32 55.46 -11.67 20.49
N ARG A 33 55.50 -10.92 19.36
CA ARG A 33 56.66 -10.08 18.95
C ARG A 33 56.44 -9.29 17.65
N VAL A 34 56.82 -8.00 17.71
CA VAL A 34 57.11 -7.06 16.60
C VAL A 34 58.64 -6.89 16.53
N PRO A 35 59.25 -6.53 15.38
CA PRO A 35 59.89 -5.20 15.28
C PRO A 35 59.76 -4.44 13.92
N SER A 36 59.62 -3.10 14.03
CA SER A 36 60.19 -1.95 13.27
C SER A 36 61.06 -2.20 12.01
N GLY A 37 61.13 -1.36 10.96
CA GLY A 37 60.84 0.07 10.76
C GLY A 37 62.13 0.84 10.35
N ASP A 38 62.14 1.52 9.19
CA ASP A 38 62.98 2.70 8.79
C ASP A 38 63.09 2.81 7.24
N ASN A 39 63.38 3.94 6.57
CA ASN A 39 62.96 5.36 6.63
C ASN A 39 63.69 6.10 5.48
N SER A 40 62.96 6.60 4.46
CA SER A 40 63.21 7.84 3.66
C SER A 40 64.53 7.98 2.82
N PRO A 41 64.79 9.02 1.96
CA PRO A 41 64.11 10.34 1.85
C PRO A 41 64.02 11.06 0.45
N PHE A 42 63.31 12.22 0.45
CA PHE A 42 63.32 13.41 -0.47
C PHE A 42 62.69 13.31 -1.88
N THR A 43 61.96 14.28 -2.49
CA THR A 43 61.57 15.69 -2.18
C THR A 43 60.42 16.15 -3.11
N LEU A 44 59.45 16.89 -2.54
CA LEU A 44 58.68 18.07 -3.02
C LEU A 44 58.22 18.24 -4.49
N GLY A 45 56.89 18.30 -4.67
CA GLY A 45 56.20 18.90 -5.82
C GLY A 45 54.71 19.17 -5.52
N VAL A 46 54.35 20.45 -5.53
CA VAL A 46 53.05 21.13 -5.32
C VAL A 46 51.84 20.44 -5.99
N PHE A 47 50.68 20.36 -5.32
CA PHE A 47 49.37 20.94 -5.74
C PHE A 47 48.23 20.54 -4.78
N TRP A 48 47.47 21.55 -4.33
CA TRP A 48 46.18 21.43 -3.65
C TRP A 48 45.08 21.18 -4.70
N ASP A 49 44.23 20.17 -4.48
CA ASP A 49 42.76 20.21 -4.60
C ASP A 49 42.15 18.79 -4.68
N ASN A 50 40.98 18.63 -4.07
CA ASN A 50 40.01 17.52 -4.17
C ASN A 50 40.30 16.21 -3.39
N LEU A 51 39.87 16.20 -2.13
CA LEU A 51 39.43 14.99 -1.43
C LEU A 51 38.04 15.26 -0.87
N LEU A 52 37.02 14.74 -1.53
CA LEU A 52 35.73 14.23 -0.99
C LEU A 52 34.83 13.85 -2.19
N ALA A 53 35.29 12.91 -3.00
CA ALA A 53 34.43 12.13 -3.89
C ALA A 53 34.47 10.69 -3.37
N GLY A 54 33.53 10.35 -2.49
CA GLY A 54 33.24 8.97 -2.16
C GLY A 54 32.84 8.25 -3.43
N SER A 55 33.62 7.24 -3.78
CA SER A 55 33.47 6.38 -4.95
C SER A 55 32.07 5.74 -5.00
N PHE A 56 31.22 6.28 -5.87
CA PHE A 56 30.04 5.59 -6.36
C PHE A 56 30.50 4.47 -7.28
N ASN A 57 30.26 3.22 -6.89
CA ASN A 57 30.45 2.07 -7.75
C ASN A 57 29.25 1.97 -8.72
N THR A 58 29.24 2.83 -9.74
CA THR A 58 28.32 2.71 -10.87
C THR A 58 28.99 1.87 -11.96
N SER A 59 28.95 0.54 -11.83
CA SER A 59 29.11 -0.31 -13.00
C SER A 59 27.75 -0.43 -13.68
N ALA A 60 27.53 0.38 -14.72
CA ALA A 60 26.59 0.03 -15.76
C ALA A 60 27.09 -1.28 -16.39
N GLN A 61 26.47 -2.39 -15.99
CA GLN A 61 26.78 -3.70 -16.52
C GLN A 61 26.07 -3.80 -17.87
N GLU A 62 26.84 -3.81 -18.97
CA GLU A 62 26.38 -4.33 -20.27
C GLU A 62 25.78 -5.74 -20.08
N PRO A 63 24.85 -6.19 -20.95
CA PRO A 63 24.09 -7.40 -20.71
C PRO A 63 25.07 -8.56 -20.54
N SER A 64 25.07 -9.13 -19.33
CA SER A 64 25.70 -10.41 -19.08
C SER A 64 25.20 -11.40 -20.13
N SER A 65 26.11 -12.24 -20.63
CA SER A 65 25.81 -13.54 -21.24
C SER A 65 24.54 -14.13 -20.64
N PRO A 66 23.62 -14.72 -21.44
CA PRO A 66 22.24 -15.03 -21.02
C PRO A 66 22.28 -15.64 -19.62
N GLY A 67 21.93 -14.81 -18.62
CA GLY A 67 22.03 -15.19 -17.22
C GLY A 67 21.12 -16.38 -16.96
N ALA A 68 21.26 -16.98 -15.77
CA ALA A 68 20.33 -17.98 -15.27
C ALA A 68 18.91 -17.38 -15.20
N TRP A 69 18.17 -17.44 -16.30
CA TRP A 69 16.78 -16.98 -16.40
C TRP A 69 15.87 -17.78 -15.46
N ASP A 70 16.34 -18.96 -15.03
CA ASP A 70 15.74 -19.87 -14.06
C ASP A 70 16.14 -19.57 -12.60
N ALA A 71 16.93 -18.52 -12.34
CA ALA A 71 17.23 -18.08 -10.98
C ALA A 71 15.95 -17.57 -10.29
N SER A 72 15.64 -18.12 -9.12
CA SER A 72 14.53 -17.64 -8.29
C SER A 72 14.79 -16.23 -7.78
N ILE A 73 13.73 -15.47 -7.55
CA ILE A 73 13.79 -14.22 -6.80
C ILE A 73 14.37 -14.44 -5.39
N GLY A 74 15.05 -13.43 -4.86
CA GLY A 74 15.61 -13.47 -3.51
C GLY A 74 14.55 -13.34 -2.42
N ASP A 75 14.86 -13.81 -1.21
CA ASP A 75 13.92 -13.76 -0.06
C ASP A 75 13.55 -12.33 0.37
N ASP A 76 14.43 -11.37 0.11
CA ASP A 76 14.24 -9.95 0.39
C ASP A 76 13.72 -9.16 -0.84
N ALA A 77 13.22 -9.85 -1.88
CA ALA A 77 12.63 -9.24 -3.06
C ALA A 77 11.39 -8.40 -2.71
N THR A 78 11.29 -7.21 -3.30
CA THR A 78 10.24 -6.21 -2.99
C THR A 78 9.53 -5.69 -4.24
N GLY A 79 9.91 -6.16 -5.42
CA GLY A 79 9.36 -5.73 -6.70
C GLY A 79 7.87 -5.98 -6.82
N ASN A 80 7.35 -7.11 -6.30
CA ASN A 80 5.90 -7.35 -6.21
C ASN A 80 5.19 -6.29 -5.36
N LEU A 81 5.77 -5.86 -4.24
CA LEU A 81 5.18 -4.87 -3.34
C LEU A 81 5.14 -3.49 -4.00
N ILE A 82 6.25 -3.08 -4.63
CA ILE A 82 6.36 -1.81 -5.36
C ILE A 82 5.43 -1.80 -6.58
N PHE A 83 5.44 -2.87 -7.38
CA PHE A 83 4.56 -3.05 -8.53
C PHE A 83 3.10 -2.93 -8.13
N GLN A 84 2.71 -3.57 -7.03
CA GLN A 84 1.34 -3.48 -6.55
C GLN A 84 0.96 -2.09 -6.07
N SER A 85 1.82 -1.42 -5.30
CA SER A 85 1.58 -0.03 -4.90
C SER A 85 1.37 0.85 -6.12
N LEU A 86 2.18 0.68 -7.17
CA LEU A 86 2.03 1.38 -8.45
C LEU A 86 0.70 1.04 -9.12
N ALA A 87 0.40 -0.23 -9.35
CA ALA A 87 -0.82 -0.68 -10.02
C ALA A 87 -2.11 -0.32 -9.26
N SER A 88 -2.03 -0.08 -7.95
CA SER A 88 -3.18 0.25 -7.10
C SER A 88 -3.38 1.75 -6.85
N LEU A 89 -2.56 2.63 -7.41
CA LEU A 89 -2.70 4.07 -7.18
C LEU A 89 -4.13 4.52 -7.48
N LEU A 90 -4.68 5.34 -6.58
CA LEU A 90 -6.04 5.89 -6.66
C LEU A 90 -7.18 4.86 -6.64
N GLN A 91 -6.93 3.60 -6.28
CA GLN A 91 -7.97 2.59 -6.06
C GLN A 91 -8.25 2.37 -4.58
N LEU A 92 -9.52 2.25 -4.20
CA LEU A 92 -9.93 2.17 -2.80
C LEU A 92 -9.71 0.77 -2.20
N ALA A 93 -10.11 -0.30 -2.89
CA ALA A 93 -10.10 -1.65 -2.35
C ALA A 93 -8.69 -2.24 -2.12
N PRO A 94 -7.75 -2.23 -3.07
CA PRO A 94 -6.40 -2.76 -2.83
C PRO A 94 -5.64 -2.00 -1.75
N ASN A 95 -5.85 -0.69 -1.66
CA ASN A 95 -5.31 0.15 -0.59
C ASN A 95 -6.03 -0.05 0.75
N SER A 96 -7.11 -0.82 0.76
CA SER A 96 -7.91 -1.17 1.93
C SER A 96 -7.94 -2.68 2.22
N ARG A 97 -7.07 -3.49 1.61
CA ARG A 97 -7.03 -4.95 1.85
C ARG A 97 -6.42 -5.34 3.19
N TYR A 98 -5.35 -4.64 3.58
CA TYR A 98 -4.58 -4.93 4.78
C TYR A 98 -4.87 -4.04 6.01
N PRO A 99 -6.02 -3.35 6.18
CA PRO A 99 -6.22 -2.49 7.33
C PRO A 99 -6.81 -3.26 8.52
N ASN A 100 -6.40 -2.85 9.71
CA ASN A 100 -6.66 -3.45 11.02
C ASN A 100 -8.11 -3.86 11.34
N GLY A 101 -8.22 -5.00 12.02
CA GLY A 101 -9.33 -5.29 12.92
C GLY A 101 -8.86 -6.08 14.14
N MET A 102 -9.04 -5.50 15.33
CA MET A 102 -8.81 -6.08 16.64
C MET A 102 -9.45 -7.47 16.75
N GLN A 103 -8.64 -8.53 16.76
CA GLN A 103 -9.14 -9.77 17.35
C GLN A 103 -9.17 -9.54 18.86
N LEU A 104 -10.37 -9.42 19.42
CA LEU A 104 -10.59 -9.64 20.84
C LEU A 104 -10.25 -11.11 21.12
N TYR A 105 -8.95 -11.45 21.24
CA TYR A 105 -8.57 -12.64 21.98
C TYR A 105 -8.79 -12.32 23.45
N HIS A 106 -9.63 -13.13 24.11
CA HIS A 106 -9.92 -13.06 25.54
C HIS A 106 -8.74 -13.47 26.44
N ASP A 107 -7.54 -13.70 25.87
CA ASP A 107 -6.37 -14.10 26.62
C ASP A 107 -5.42 -12.91 26.78
N ALA A 108 -5.47 -12.31 27.96
CA ALA A 108 -4.76 -11.10 28.38
C ALA A 108 -3.21 -11.26 28.51
N VAL A 109 -2.59 -12.12 27.69
CA VAL A 109 -1.14 -12.42 27.76
C VAL A 109 -0.38 -12.07 26.47
N LEU A 110 -1.05 -11.68 25.39
CA LEU A 110 -0.40 -11.16 24.18
C LEU A 110 -0.83 -9.71 23.92
N SER A 111 -0.22 -8.77 24.64
CA SER A 111 -0.36 -7.32 24.41
C SER A 111 0.39 -6.81 23.17
N GLN A 112 0.98 -7.70 22.36
CA GLN A 112 1.47 -7.42 21.00
C GLN A 112 0.33 -7.51 19.98
N LEU A 113 -0.69 -6.67 20.18
CA LEU A 113 -1.77 -6.45 19.23
C LEU A 113 -1.13 -6.06 17.89
N ARG A 114 -1.21 -6.95 16.89
CA ARG A 114 -0.66 -6.73 15.55
C ARG A 114 -1.40 -5.56 14.91
N ARG A 115 -0.60 -4.51 14.76
CA ARG A 115 -0.92 -3.18 14.31
C ARG A 115 -0.47 -3.07 12.86
N VAL A 116 -1.40 -3.05 11.91
CA VAL A 116 -1.12 -3.17 10.47
C VAL A 116 -1.14 -1.81 9.78
N SER A 117 -0.18 -1.57 8.89
CA SER A 117 -0.17 -0.42 7.97
C SER A 117 -0.67 -0.84 6.60
N THR A 118 -1.68 -0.14 6.11
CA THR A 118 -1.86 0.09 4.68
C THR A 118 -1.18 1.42 4.39
N GLY A 119 -0.30 1.52 3.40
CA GLY A 119 0.25 2.82 2.99
C GLY A 119 1.76 2.90 3.09
N HIS A 120 2.42 2.68 1.95
CA HIS A 120 3.87 2.61 1.84
C HIS A 120 4.37 3.43 0.64
N SER A 121 3.55 4.33 0.10
CA SER A 121 3.89 5.17 -1.04
C SER A 121 3.39 6.60 -0.89
N ILE A 122 4.17 7.52 -1.44
CA ILE A 122 3.88 8.95 -1.50
C ILE A 122 4.09 9.40 -2.94
N VAL A 123 3.12 10.12 -3.51
CA VAL A 123 3.16 10.51 -4.93
C VAL A 123 2.68 11.95 -5.09
N ARG A 124 3.36 12.74 -5.93
CA ARG A 124 2.83 14.05 -6.35
C ARG A 124 1.64 13.84 -7.28
N ALA A 125 0.59 14.62 -7.12
CA ALA A 125 -0.58 14.55 -7.99
C ALA A 125 -1.17 15.95 -8.27
N THR A 126 -2.07 16.02 -9.24
CA THR A 126 -2.86 17.20 -9.53
C THR A 126 -4.34 16.91 -9.64
N ILE A 127 -5.13 17.97 -9.42
CA ILE A 127 -6.57 17.99 -9.66
C ILE A 127 -6.84 19.03 -10.76
N PRO A 128 -7.34 18.63 -11.94
CA PRO A 128 -7.56 19.53 -13.06
C PRO A 128 -8.55 20.66 -12.75
N THR A 129 -8.46 21.75 -13.53
CA THR A 129 -9.43 22.85 -13.51
C THR A 129 -10.84 22.37 -13.87
N GLY A 130 -11.87 22.94 -13.25
CA GLY A 130 -13.27 22.57 -13.48
C GLY A 130 -13.73 21.34 -12.71
N THR A 131 -12.91 20.79 -11.81
CA THR A 131 -13.28 19.66 -10.95
C THR A 131 -14.18 20.14 -9.82
N LEU A 132 -15.29 19.45 -9.59
CA LEU A 132 -16.17 19.71 -8.45
C LEU A 132 -15.65 19.03 -7.19
N LEU A 133 -15.64 19.78 -6.09
CA LEU A 133 -15.24 19.34 -4.76
C LEU A 133 -16.33 19.71 -3.76
N TYR A 134 -16.52 18.88 -2.74
CA TYR A 134 -17.66 18.98 -1.83
C TYR A 134 -17.20 19.05 -0.37
N HIS A 135 -17.86 19.87 0.43
CA HIS A 135 -17.61 19.94 1.87
C HIS A 135 -18.93 19.96 2.62
N GLY A 136 -19.09 19.07 3.61
CA GLY A 136 -20.24 19.07 4.51
C GLY A 136 -19.83 19.47 5.92
N ARG A 137 -20.62 20.32 6.58
CA ARG A 137 -20.41 20.67 7.99
C ARG A 137 -21.76 20.98 8.68
N PRO A 138 -21.84 20.91 10.03
CA PRO A 138 -23.05 21.26 10.79
C PRO A 138 -23.34 22.78 10.88
N SER A 139 -22.81 23.57 9.94
CA SER A 139 -22.86 25.03 9.94
C SER A 139 -23.08 25.54 8.52
N ASN A 140 -23.75 26.68 8.38
CA ASN A 140 -23.96 27.36 7.10
C ASN A 140 -22.84 28.35 6.74
N LEU A 141 -21.82 28.48 7.59
CA LEU A 141 -20.65 29.30 7.31
C LEU A 141 -19.64 28.51 6.47
N PRO A 142 -19.15 29.04 5.33
CA PRO A 142 -18.11 28.35 4.56
C PRO A 142 -16.82 28.25 5.39
N PRO A 143 -16.07 27.13 5.31
CA PRO A 143 -14.78 27.00 5.98
C PRO A 143 -13.72 27.87 5.31
N THR A 144 -12.68 28.23 6.07
CA THR A 144 -11.44 28.83 5.53
C THR A 144 -10.38 27.78 5.24
N ARG A 145 -10.44 26.65 5.96
CA ARG A 145 -9.56 25.49 5.84
C ARG A 145 -10.24 24.25 6.40
N ASP A 146 -10.31 23.18 5.63
CA ASP A 146 -11.05 21.96 5.99
C ASP A 146 -10.79 20.82 4.98
N TRP A 147 -11.48 19.69 5.16
CA TRP A 147 -11.52 18.59 4.20
C TRP A 147 -12.48 18.87 3.03
N LEU A 148 -12.07 18.49 1.83
CA LEU A 148 -12.89 18.40 0.63
C LEU A 148 -13.02 16.93 0.21
N ALA A 149 -14.20 16.52 -0.23
CA ALA A 149 -14.46 15.23 -0.84
C ALA A 149 -14.67 15.38 -2.35
N PHE A 150 -14.47 14.28 -3.07
CA PHE A 150 -14.74 14.24 -4.50
C PHE A 150 -16.20 13.88 -4.79
N ASP A 151 -16.86 13.14 -3.89
CA ASP A 151 -18.27 12.79 -4.04
C ASP A 151 -19.17 13.52 -3.03
N PRO A 152 -20.32 14.05 -3.49
CA PRO A 152 -21.24 14.75 -2.62
C PRO A 152 -21.82 13.84 -1.54
N GLU A 153 -22.08 12.55 -1.84
CA GLU A 153 -22.59 11.57 -0.88
C GLU A 153 -21.65 11.39 0.32
N HIS A 154 -20.33 11.41 0.08
CA HIS A 154 -19.33 11.35 1.13
C HIS A 154 -19.32 12.65 1.95
N ALA A 155 -19.30 13.82 1.30
CA ALA A 155 -19.34 15.10 2.00
C ALA A 155 -20.61 15.28 2.87
N MET A 156 -21.77 14.81 2.39
CA MET A 156 -23.04 14.88 3.11
C MET A 156 -23.00 14.18 4.47
N MET A 157 -22.15 13.14 4.63
CA MET A 157 -21.94 12.49 5.92
C MET A 157 -21.47 13.45 7.00
N PHE A 158 -20.84 14.56 6.64
CA PHE A 158 -20.29 15.54 7.57
C PHE A 158 -21.19 16.77 7.76
N ALA A 159 -22.39 16.78 7.18
CA ALA A 159 -23.38 17.84 7.32
C ALA A 159 -24.57 17.45 8.25
N PRO A 160 -24.36 17.08 9.52
CA PRO A 160 -25.47 16.68 10.40
C PRO A 160 -26.24 17.89 10.94
N GLY A 161 -27.46 17.62 11.43
CA GLY A 161 -28.26 18.61 12.13
C GLY A 161 -29.07 19.53 11.22
N VAL A 162 -29.89 20.38 11.83
CA VAL A 162 -30.76 21.35 11.13
C VAL A 162 -29.98 22.41 10.34
N ASN A 163 -28.74 22.68 10.73
CA ASN A 163 -27.83 23.60 10.06
C ASN A 163 -26.83 22.88 9.15
N GLY A 164 -27.01 21.56 8.95
CA GLY A 164 -26.20 20.76 8.04
C GLY A 164 -26.21 21.36 6.65
N THR A 165 -25.03 21.78 6.19
CA THR A 165 -24.88 22.46 4.91
C THR A 165 -23.82 21.76 4.07
N LEU A 166 -24.17 21.53 2.81
CA LEU A 166 -23.27 21.05 1.78
C LEU A 166 -22.81 22.25 0.94
N PHE A 167 -21.49 22.42 0.86
CA PHE A 167 -20.83 23.41 0.03
C PHE A 167 -20.24 22.70 -1.19
N THR A 168 -20.44 23.27 -2.38
CA THR A 168 -19.84 22.80 -3.63
C THR A 168 -18.88 23.85 -4.16
N TYR A 169 -17.65 23.42 -4.36
CA TYR A 169 -16.57 24.20 -4.94
C TYR A 169 -16.24 23.69 -6.34
N VAL A 170 -15.71 24.56 -7.18
CA VAL A 170 -15.09 24.20 -8.45
C VAL A 170 -13.64 24.67 -8.44
N THR A 171 -12.72 23.83 -8.93
CA THR A 171 -11.32 24.24 -9.12
C THR A 171 -11.22 25.28 -10.24
N THR A 172 -10.57 26.41 -9.96
CA THR A 172 -10.39 27.53 -10.91
C THR A 172 -9.06 27.48 -11.65
N ARG A 173 -8.14 26.62 -11.18
CA ARG A 173 -6.89 26.23 -11.82
C ARG A 173 -6.58 24.78 -11.48
N GLU A 174 -5.51 24.24 -12.05
CA GLU A 174 -4.95 22.98 -11.55
C GLU A 174 -4.47 23.14 -10.10
N LEU A 175 -4.84 22.19 -9.25
CA LEU A 175 -4.37 22.12 -7.87
C LEU A 175 -3.23 21.12 -7.77
N ASN A 176 -2.15 21.48 -7.06
CA ASN A 176 -1.03 20.59 -6.78
C ASN A 176 -1.23 19.94 -5.41
N VAL A 177 -1.16 18.61 -5.32
CA VAL A 177 -1.37 17.90 -4.07
C VAL A 177 -0.33 16.80 -3.89
N ILE A 178 -0.17 16.35 -2.65
CA ILE A 178 0.63 15.16 -2.32
C ILE A 178 -0.31 14.04 -1.88
N TYR A 179 -0.20 12.88 -2.51
CA TYR A 179 -1.01 11.70 -2.25
C TYR A 179 -0.30 10.71 -1.33
N PHE A 180 -0.99 10.26 -0.30
CA PHE A 180 -0.57 9.15 0.55
C PHE A 180 -1.47 7.94 0.29
N ASP A 181 -0.89 6.81 -0.12
CA ASP A 181 -1.64 5.58 -0.41
C ASP A 181 -2.11 4.85 0.86
N GLY A 182 -2.86 3.75 0.68
CA GLY A 182 -3.15 2.79 1.75
C GLY A 182 -4.08 3.28 2.87
N ALA A 183 -5.29 3.72 2.56
CA ALA A 183 -6.27 4.11 3.58
C ALA A 183 -5.72 5.18 4.59
N SER A 184 -4.85 6.07 4.10
CA SER A 184 -4.12 7.09 4.86
C SER A 184 -4.97 8.14 5.59
N ALA A 185 -6.28 8.23 5.29
CA ALA A 185 -7.22 9.04 6.05
C ALA A 185 -7.82 8.31 7.27
N ASN A 186 -7.44 7.05 7.48
CA ASN A 186 -7.87 6.33 8.65
C ASN A 186 -7.14 6.84 9.91
N LYS A 187 -7.85 6.84 11.03
CA LYS A 187 -7.48 7.52 12.28
C LYS A 187 -6.76 6.60 13.26
N PHE A 188 -6.19 5.51 12.77
CA PHE A 188 -5.61 4.51 13.64
C PHE A 188 -4.35 3.93 13.03
N ASP A 189 -3.30 3.92 13.84
CA ASP A 189 -2.22 2.97 13.72
C ASP A 189 -1.38 3.18 12.44
N GLY A 190 -1.03 2.15 11.67
CA GLY A 190 0.04 2.26 10.66
C GLY A 190 -0.28 2.99 9.39
N VAL A 191 -1.54 3.34 9.19
CA VAL A 191 -2.02 4.01 7.98
C VAL A 191 -1.51 5.45 7.85
N VAL A 192 -1.03 6.03 8.96
CA VAL A 192 -0.47 7.38 9.01
C VAL A 192 1.06 7.39 9.09
N ASP A 193 1.72 6.23 9.14
CA ASP A 193 3.18 6.14 9.31
C ASP A 193 3.95 6.96 8.26
N SER A 194 3.53 6.88 6.99
CA SER A 194 4.18 7.60 5.89
C SER A 194 4.04 9.12 6.00
N GLN A 195 2.88 9.59 6.48
CA GLN A 195 2.64 11.00 6.80
C GLN A 195 3.53 11.43 7.97
N ASP A 196 3.58 10.64 9.04
CA ASP A 196 4.33 10.98 10.24
C ASP A 196 5.85 11.03 9.99
N ILE A 197 6.38 10.10 9.20
CA ILE A 197 7.79 10.11 8.80
C ILE A 197 8.13 11.36 7.98
N LEU A 198 7.28 11.73 7.03
CA LEU A 198 7.48 12.95 6.25
C LEU A 198 7.48 14.20 7.14
N LEU A 199 6.45 14.35 7.97
CA LEU A 199 6.23 15.57 8.74
C LEU A 199 7.18 15.68 9.93
N TRP A 200 7.39 14.59 10.67
CA TRP A 200 8.07 14.60 11.96
C TRP A 200 9.29 13.68 12.05
N GLY A 201 9.54 12.86 11.03
CA GLY A 201 10.75 12.00 10.98
C GLY A 201 10.69 10.81 11.93
N GLN A 202 9.49 10.44 12.37
CA GLN A 202 9.25 9.27 13.20
C GLN A 202 7.80 8.82 13.01
N VAL A 203 7.54 7.53 13.18
CA VAL A 203 6.17 6.98 13.25
C VAL A 203 5.51 7.28 14.59
N ASN A 204 4.18 7.21 14.65
CA ASN A 204 3.38 7.36 15.86
C ASN A 204 3.67 8.69 16.61
N HIS A 205 3.83 9.81 15.89
CA HIS A 205 4.20 11.09 16.49
C HIS A 205 3.17 11.59 17.51
N VAL A 206 1.87 11.37 17.24
CA VAL A 206 0.77 11.68 18.16
C VAL A 206 0.14 10.37 18.65
N PRO A 207 0.55 9.85 19.83
CA PRO A 207 0.02 8.58 20.33
C PRO A 207 -1.49 8.70 20.61
N ARG A 208 -2.29 7.83 19.96
CA ARG A 208 -3.77 7.82 19.95
C ARG A 208 -4.35 8.91 19.04
N ASP A 209 -4.25 8.62 17.74
CA ASP A 209 -4.70 9.34 16.54
C ASP A 209 -6.21 9.69 16.48
N GLY A 210 -6.76 10.26 17.55
CA GLY A 210 -8.07 10.87 17.49
C GLY A 210 -8.10 12.09 16.55
N ALA A 211 -9.22 12.79 16.57
CA ALA A 211 -9.47 14.01 15.79
C ALA A 211 -8.37 15.10 15.87
N MET A 212 -7.54 15.12 16.92
CA MET A 212 -6.46 16.10 17.09
C MET A 212 -5.23 15.81 16.22
N GLY A 213 -4.82 14.54 16.07
CA GLY A 213 -3.65 14.18 15.25
C GLY A 213 -3.87 14.53 13.77
N GLU A 214 -5.11 14.44 13.29
CA GLU A 214 -5.49 14.82 11.94
C GLU A 214 -5.34 16.32 11.68
N LEU A 215 -5.68 17.17 12.66
CA LEU A 215 -5.48 18.62 12.57
C LEU A 215 -3.99 18.96 12.56
N ASP A 216 -3.19 18.28 13.39
CA ASP A 216 -1.75 18.52 13.43
C ASP A 216 -1.06 18.08 12.12
N ARG A 217 -1.52 17.00 11.48
CA ARG A 217 -1.08 16.58 10.13
C ARG A 217 -1.48 17.60 9.07
N MET A 218 -2.70 18.12 9.12
CA MET A 218 -3.15 19.19 8.22
C MET A 218 -2.26 20.43 8.37
N ASP A 219 -2.03 20.88 9.61
CA ASP A 219 -1.19 22.04 9.96
C ASP A 219 0.25 21.88 9.47
N ALA A 220 0.93 20.81 9.90
CA ALA A 220 2.30 20.54 9.52
C ALA A 220 2.44 20.27 8.01
N GLY A 221 1.48 19.56 7.42
CA GLY A 221 1.46 19.19 6.01
C GLY A 221 1.32 20.40 5.08
N CYS A 222 0.40 21.31 5.35
CA CYS A 222 0.27 22.52 4.55
C CYS A 222 1.45 23.46 4.74
N ALA A 223 1.97 23.58 5.97
CA ALA A 223 3.16 24.39 6.22
C ALA A 223 4.38 23.85 5.46
N TRP A 224 4.58 22.53 5.47
CA TRP A 224 5.64 21.88 4.69
C TRP A 224 5.40 21.98 3.18
N GLY A 225 4.16 21.79 2.72
CA GLY A 225 3.81 21.77 1.30
C GLY A 225 3.86 23.13 0.62
N GLN A 226 3.74 24.22 1.38
CA GLN A 226 3.78 25.59 0.86
C GLN A 226 5.04 25.89 0.04
N GLN A 227 6.20 25.39 0.48
CA GLN A 227 7.48 25.61 -0.22
C GLN A 227 7.53 24.96 -1.62
N TYR A 228 6.66 23.97 -1.87
CA TYR A 228 6.54 23.27 -3.15
C TYR A 228 5.28 23.67 -3.92
N GLY A 229 4.55 24.69 -3.44
CA GLY A 229 3.30 25.14 -4.05
C GLY A 229 2.17 24.11 -3.96
N LEU A 230 2.17 23.25 -2.95
CA LEU A 230 1.08 22.30 -2.72
C LEU A 230 -0.14 23.01 -2.12
N ASP A 231 -1.31 22.70 -2.66
CA ASP A 231 -2.61 23.21 -2.24
C ASP A 231 -3.27 22.31 -1.18
N GLY A 232 -2.80 21.06 -1.02
CA GLY A 232 -3.36 20.14 -0.02
C GLY A 232 -2.73 18.75 0.02
N LEU A 233 -3.19 17.95 0.99
CA LEU A 233 -2.81 16.55 1.19
C LEU A 233 -3.99 15.66 0.80
N LEU A 234 -3.76 14.79 -0.17
CA LEU A 234 -4.74 13.86 -0.69
C LEU A 234 -4.58 12.50 0.00
N ARG A 235 -5.69 11.95 0.46
CA ARG A 235 -5.75 10.71 1.23
C ARG A 235 -7.01 9.92 0.87
N MET A 236 -7.14 8.74 1.45
CA MET A 236 -8.31 7.89 1.22
C MET A 236 -8.69 7.12 2.49
N GLN A 237 -9.98 6.85 2.69
CA GLN A 237 -10.48 5.85 3.65
C GLN A 237 -11.77 5.24 3.13
N LEU A 238 -12.90 5.89 3.41
CA LEU A 238 -14.22 5.48 2.93
C LEU A 238 -14.43 5.86 1.47
N ASP A 239 -13.73 6.90 1.06
CA ASP A 239 -13.62 7.45 -0.28
C ASP A 239 -12.38 8.38 -0.27
N PHE A 240 -12.08 9.10 -1.35
CA PHE A 240 -10.97 10.06 -1.43
C PHE A 240 -11.31 11.38 -0.77
N GLU A 241 -10.34 11.94 -0.06
CA GLU A 241 -10.46 13.22 0.63
C GLU A 241 -9.20 14.05 0.49
N LEU A 242 -9.38 15.37 0.47
CA LEU A 242 -8.35 16.37 0.34
C LEU A 242 -8.37 17.26 1.59
N MET A 243 -7.31 17.19 2.40
CA MET A 243 -7.02 18.23 3.39
C MET A 243 -6.56 19.47 2.63
N TYR A 244 -7.44 20.46 2.47
CA TYR A 244 -7.16 21.63 1.64
C TYR A 244 -6.65 22.81 2.48
N CYS A 245 -5.59 23.46 2.01
CA CYS A 245 -4.82 24.38 2.83
C CYS A 245 -5.40 25.80 2.93
N ASP A 246 -6.00 26.33 1.86
CA ASP A 246 -6.54 27.71 1.81
C ASP A 246 -7.70 27.82 0.82
N PHE A 247 -8.92 27.92 1.34
CA PHE A 247 -10.14 28.01 0.52
C PHE A 247 -10.28 29.30 -0.29
N SER A 248 -9.42 30.30 -0.06
CA SER A 248 -9.37 31.52 -0.87
C SER A 248 -8.59 31.35 -2.18
N GLN A 249 -7.83 30.26 -2.32
CA GLN A 249 -6.96 30.00 -3.46
C GLN A 249 -7.46 28.81 -4.26
N GLY A 250 -7.34 28.88 -5.59
CA GLY A 250 -7.48 27.72 -6.49
C GLY A 250 -8.89 27.10 -6.62
N ILE A 251 -9.84 27.48 -5.77
CA ILE A 251 -11.23 27.03 -5.80
C ILE A 251 -12.21 28.20 -5.71
N GLN A 252 -13.44 27.98 -6.17
CA GLN A 252 -14.54 28.92 -6.07
C GLN A 252 -15.78 28.22 -5.53
N LEU A 253 -16.42 28.80 -4.51
CA LEU A 253 -17.71 28.35 -4.01
C LEU A 253 -18.79 28.65 -5.06
N ILE A 254 -19.49 27.62 -5.54
CA ILE A 254 -20.53 27.73 -6.56
C ILE A 254 -21.94 27.35 -6.05
N SER A 255 -22.02 26.63 -4.93
CA SER A 255 -23.30 26.25 -4.32
C SER A 255 -23.18 26.08 -2.82
N THR A 256 -24.22 26.52 -2.11
CA THR A 256 -24.42 26.30 -0.68
C THR A 256 -25.84 25.76 -0.50
N ALA A 257 -25.97 24.52 -0.03
CA ALA A 257 -27.25 23.84 0.11
C ALA A 257 -27.46 23.37 1.55
N SER A 258 -28.50 23.89 2.21
CA SER A 258 -28.97 23.33 3.48
C SER A 258 -29.63 21.98 3.22
N MET A 259 -29.11 20.93 3.86
CA MET A 259 -29.50 19.56 3.58
C MET A 259 -30.85 19.22 4.20
N VAL A 260 -31.70 18.50 3.46
CA VAL A 260 -32.95 17.94 3.99
C VAL A 260 -32.65 16.80 4.97
N ALA A 261 -31.65 15.97 4.63
CA ALA A 261 -31.15 14.92 5.51
C ALA A 261 -30.04 15.46 6.43
N GLY A 262 -30.24 15.29 7.74
CA GLY A 262 -29.29 15.74 8.78
C GLY A 262 -28.79 14.59 9.66
N ASP A 263 -28.81 13.35 9.15
CA ASP A 263 -28.43 12.12 9.88
C ASP A 263 -26.91 11.85 9.92
N GLY A 264 -26.09 12.80 9.46
CA GLY A 264 -24.64 12.68 9.38
C GLY A 264 -23.92 12.49 10.74
N ILE A 265 -22.59 12.47 10.68
CA ILE A 265 -21.68 12.19 11.79
C ILE A 265 -21.50 13.44 12.67
N THR A 266 -21.98 13.40 13.91
CA THR A 266 -21.99 14.55 14.84
C THR A 266 -20.65 14.88 15.52
N ASN A 267 -19.66 13.98 15.46
CA ASN A 267 -18.35 14.12 16.13
C ASN A 267 -17.18 14.38 15.16
N ALA A 268 -17.44 14.95 13.99
CA ALA A 268 -16.36 15.28 13.05
C ALA A 268 -15.41 16.38 13.62
N PRO A 269 -14.08 16.23 13.49
CA PRO A 269 -13.15 17.33 13.72
C PRO A 269 -13.49 18.52 12.82
N SER A 270 -13.29 19.74 13.30
CA SER A 270 -13.35 20.95 12.47
C SER A 270 -12.21 21.89 12.90
N PRO A 271 -11.37 22.36 11.95
CA PRO A 271 -10.24 23.24 12.26
C PRO A 271 -10.68 24.57 12.89
N ASP A 272 -11.79 25.13 12.41
CA ASP A 272 -12.37 26.40 12.87
C ASP A 272 -12.70 26.43 14.39
N ARG A 273 -12.88 25.27 15.03
CA ARG A 273 -13.15 25.22 16.48
C ARG A 273 -11.97 25.70 17.34
N ARG A 274 -10.74 25.75 16.81
CA ARG A 274 -9.58 26.28 17.54
C ARG A 274 -9.60 27.81 17.66
N GLU A 275 -10.32 28.53 16.79
CA GLU A 275 -10.39 30.00 16.81
C GLU A 275 -11.43 30.56 17.78
N HIS A 276 -12.48 29.79 18.11
CA HIS A 276 -13.46 30.20 19.11
C HIS A 276 -13.03 29.72 20.50
N GLY A 277 -12.25 30.58 21.16
CA GLY A 277 -11.80 30.39 22.53
C GLY A 277 -12.92 30.07 23.52
N PHE A 278 -12.55 29.30 24.54
CA PHE A 278 -13.17 29.16 25.85
C PHE A 278 -14.27 30.19 26.19
N SER A 279 -15.53 29.80 26.02
CA SER A 279 -16.73 30.28 26.72
C SER A 279 -17.82 29.28 26.34
N ASP A 280 -18.22 28.30 27.15
CA ASP A 280 -18.77 28.41 28.49
C ASP A 280 -18.51 27.10 29.25
N VAL A 281 -17.67 27.14 30.29
CA VAL A 281 -17.93 26.54 31.61
C VAL A 281 -16.97 27.24 32.59
N GLN A 282 -17.44 28.29 33.26
CA GLN A 282 -16.75 28.80 34.45
C GLN A 282 -16.88 27.75 35.56
N ALA A 283 -15.77 27.10 35.89
CA ALA A 283 -15.56 26.52 37.22
C ALA A 283 -14.12 26.86 37.64
N PRO A 284 -13.89 27.48 38.81
CA PRO A 284 -12.56 27.92 39.20
C PRO A 284 -11.75 26.71 39.68
N MET A 285 -10.79 26.24 38.88
CA MET A 285 -9.73 25.37 39.40
C MET A 285 -8.62 26.22 40.00
N GLN A 286 -8.68 26.38 41.33
CA GLN A 286 -7.47 26.64 42.11
C GLN A 286 -6.54 25.43 41.97
N MET A 287 -5.33 25.67 41.49
CA MET A 287 -4.25 24.68 41.46
C MET A 287 -3.52 24.69 42.81
N PRO A 288 -3.49 23.60 43.60
CA PRO A 288 -2.42 23.41 44.55
C PRO A 288 -1.24 22.75 43.82
N ALA A 289 -0.09 23.43 43.85
CA ALA A 289 1.18 22.87 43.43
C ALA A 289 1.57 21.71 44.34
N GLN A 290 1.65 20.47 43.82
CA GLN A 290 2.32 19.36 44.52
C GLN A 290 3.10 18.45 43.55
N ASN A 291 4.42 18.50 43.75
CA ASN A 291 5.52 17.55 43.56
C ASN A 291 5.42 16.37 42.57
N ALA A 292 6.43 16.33 41.70
CA ALA A 292 6.81 15.23 40.84
C ALA A 292 7.42 14.06 41.64
N SER A 293 6.58 13.19 42.20
CA SER A 293 7.05 11.87 42.71
C SER A 293 5.98 10.76 42.77
N ASP A 294 4.71 11.01 42.46
CA ASP A 294 3.65 9.98 42.54
C ASP A 294 3.19 9.43 41.18
N LEU A 295 4.09 9.35 40.20
CA LEU A 295 3.82 8.75 38.88
C LEU A 295 4.03 7.22 38.90
N ALA A 296 3.42 6.54 39.87
CA ALA A 296 3.28 5.09 39.87
C ALA A 296 2.05 4.73 40.70
N SER A 297 1.15 3.94 40.12
CA SER A 297 -0.08 3.44 40.75
C SER A 297 -1.23 4.46 40.88
N SER A 298 -1.90 4.75 39.77
CA SER A 298 -3.36 4.94 39.83
C SER A 298 -4.02 4.41 38.58
N THR A 299 -4.42 3.14 38.66
CA THR A 299 -5.37 2.49 37.75
C THR A 299 -6.72 3.18 37.95
N MET A 300 -6.97 4.28 37.24
CA MET A 300 -8.29 4.88 37.21
C MET A 300 -9.23 3.98 36.41
N PRO A 301 -10.32 3.46 37.00
CA PRO A 301 -11.29 2.69 36.25
C PRO A 301 -12.01 3.65 35.29
N PHE A 302 -11.95 3.36 34.00
CA PHE A 302 -12.81 4.00 33.02
C PHE A 302 -14.27 3.90 33.51
N PRO A 303 -15.02 5.01 33.63
CA PRO A 303 -16.46 4.91 33.76
C PRO A 303 -16.98 4.22 32.50
N ARG A 304 -17.36 2.95 32.64
CA ARG A 304 -18.30 2.31 31.73
C ARG A 304 -19.57 3.15 31.78
N ASP A 305 -20.16 3.38 30.61
CA ASP A 305 -21.37 4.17 30.38
C ASP A 305 -21.22 5.70 30.47
N ARG A 306 -20.54 6.29 29.47
CA ARG A 306 -21.07 7.53 28.90
C ARG A 306 -22.23 7.13 27.99
N PRO A 307 -23.47 7.62 28.20
CA PRO A 307 -24.52 7.39 27.24
C PRO A 307 -24.05 7.94 25.89
N LYS A 308 -24.08 7.11 24.85
CA LYS A 308 -23.94 7.61 23.48
C LYS A 308 -24.93 8.77 23.34
N PRO A 309 -24.53 9.96 22.86
CA PRO A 309 -25.50 11.01 22.60
C PRO A 309 -26.59 10.39 21.74
N ARG A 310 -27.81 10.32 22.29
CA ARG A 310 -28.96 9.88 21.51
C ARG A 310 -29.08 10.91 20.39
N LEU A 311 -28.67 10.55 19.17
CA LEU A 311 -28.99 11.36 18.00
C LEU A 311 -30.51 11.43 17.99
N HIS A 312 -31.06 12.59 18.35
CA HIS A 312 -32.43 12.88 18.03
C HIS A 312 -32.49 12.92 16.50
N PRO A 313 -33.33 12.10 15.85
CA PRO A 313 -33.54 12.22 14.41
C PRO A 313 -33.89 13.67 14.13
N VAL A 314 -33.10 14.33 13.27
CA VAL A 314 -33.43 15.68 12.82
C VAL A 314 -34.78 15.55 12.13
N ALA A 315 -35.81 16.22 12.67
CA ALA A 315 -37.11 16.21 12.04
C ALA A 315 -36.97 16.80 10.63
N PRO A 316 -37.48 16.11 9.59
CA PRO A 316 -37.45 16.65 8.24
C PRO A 316 -38.08 18.05 8.17
N PRO A 317 -37.66 18.90 7.21
CA PRO A 317 -38.19 20.25 7.10
C PRO A 317 -39.71 20.25 6.86
N PRO A 318 -40.42 21.33 7.26
CA PRO A 318 -41.87 21.43 7.08
C PRO A 318 -42.29 21.17 5.63
N GLY A 319 -43.28 20.29 5.45
CA GLY A 319 -43.78 19.89 4.13
C GLY A 319 -43.13 18.64 3.54
N TRP A 320 -42.02 18.14 4.12
CA TRP A 320 -41.44 16.85 3.73
C TRP A 320 -42.40 15.69 4.04
N LYS A 321 -42.49 14.72 3.13
CA LYS A 321 -43.31 13.52 3.27
C LYS A 321 -42.46 12.28 3.01
N GLY A 322 -42.53 11.30 3.91
CA GLY A 322 -41.79 10.03 3.80
C GLY A 322 -40.50 9.99 4.62
N SER A 323 -39.82 8.84 4.57
CA SER A 323 -38.52 8.63 5.21
C SER A 323 -37.38 9.25 4.41
N LEU A 324 -36.33 9.69 5.10
CA LEU A 324 -35.09 10.14 4.47
C LEU A 324 -34.12 8.96 4.32
N PRO A 325 -33.31 8.91 3.24
CA PRO A 325 -32.24 7.94 3.12
C PRO A 325 -31.13 8.25 4.13
N SER A 326 -30.32 7.24 4.46
CA SER A 326 -29.16 7.47 5.34
C SER A 326 -27.97 8.03 4.56
N SER A 327 -27.49 9.21 4.96
CA SER A 327 -26.30 9.85 4.34
C SER A 327 -25.05 8.98 4.50
N PHE A 328 -24.91 8.28 5.64
CA PHE A 328 -23.79 7.36 5.88
C PHE A 328 -23.77 6.19 4.90
N LEU A 329 -24.93 5.56 4.65
CA LEU A 329 -25.01 4.44 3.71
C LEU A 329 -24.73 4.89 2.26
N GLN A 330 -25.21 6.09 1.88
CA GLN A 330 -24.93 6.66 0.56
C GLN A 330 -23.44 6.94 0.38
N GLY A 331 -22.78 7.60 1.34
CA GLY A 331 -21.34 7.85 1.25
C GLY A 331 -20.52 6.56 1.21
N ARG A 332 -20.88 5.56 2.03
CA ARG A 332 -20.20 4.24 2.00
C ARG A 332 -20.34 3.55 0.64
N HIS A 333 -21.50 3.66 0.02
CA HIS A 333 -21.73 3.11 -1.31
C HIS A 333 -20.94 3.90 -2.38
N ALA A 334 -20.93 5.23 -2.31
CA ALA A 334 -20.20 6.09 -3.24
C ALA A 334 -18.71 5.75 -3.29
N GLY A 335 -18.07 5.54 -2.14
CA GLY A 335 -16.67 5.10 -2.11
C GLY A 335 -16.39 3.84 -2.94
N THR A 336 -17.32 2.89 -2.99
CA THR A 336 -17.12 1.64 -3.74
C THR A 336 -17.03 1.83 -5.24
N TRP A 337 -17.45 2.99 -5.78
CA TRP A 337 -17.24 3.36 -7.17
C TRP A 337 -15.75 3.42 -7.53
N HIS A 338 -14.89 3.65 -6.54
CA HIS A 338 -13.44 3.77 -6.70
C HIS A 338 -12.67 2.51 -6.29
N ASN A 339 -13.35 1.39 -6.01
CA ASN A 339 -12.69 0.17 -5.51
C ASN A 339 -11.61 -0.35 -6.47
N TRP A 340 -11.89 -0.35 -7.76
CA TRP A 340 -11.07 -1.01 -8.79
C TRP A 340 -10.61 -0.02 -9.83
N SER A 341 -9.63 -0.41 -10.64
CA SER A 341 -9.18 0.35 -11.80
C SER A 341 -10.38 0.84 -12.64
N PRO A 342 -10.43 2.13 -13.03
CA PRO A 342 -9.36 3.13 -12.94
C PRO A 342 -9.27 3.92 -11.62
N GLY A 343 -10.10 3.61 -10.61
CA GLY A 343 -10.12 4.33 -9.34
C GLY A 343 -10.66 5.76 -9.46
N GLU A 344 -10.18 6.68 -8.62
CA GLU A 344 -10.55 8.10 -8.67
C GLU A 344 -9.88 8.84 -9.84
N VAL A 345 -10.58 8.88 -10.97
CA VAL A 345 -10.07 9.38 -12.26
C VAL A 345 -9.86 10.90 -12.33
N ARG A 346 -10.46 11.67 -11.42
CA ARG A 346 -10.34 13.14 -11.39
C ARG A 346 -8.96 13.58 -10.91
N ILE A 347 -8.18 12.68 -10.31
CA ILE A 347 -6.83 12.96 -9.82
C ILE A 347 -5.81 12.44 -10.85
N LYS A 348 -4.74 13.21 -11.11
CA LYS A 348 -3.64 12.83 -12.00
C LYS A 348 -2.36 12.67 -11.21
N VAL A 349 -1.82 11.45 -11.14
CA VAL A 349 -0.57 11.17 -10.42
C VAL A 349 0.65 11.30 -11.33
N TYR A 350 1.74 11.85 -10.81
CA TYR A 350 3.05 11.81 -11.46
C TYR A 350 3.84 10.61 -10.96
N THR A 351 3.73 9.47 -11.64
CA THR A 351 4.43 8.23 -11.26
C THR A 351 5.95 8.40 -11.21
N SER A 352 6.51 9.33 -12.00
CA SER A 352 7.93 9.69 -11.93
C SER A 352 8.36 10.33 -10.61
N SER A 353 7.42 10.69 -9.73
CA SER A 353 7.64 11.20 -8.37
C SER A 353 7.29 10.19 -7.27
N MET A 354 6.87 8.98 -7.65
CA MET A 354 6.44 7.96 -6.68
C MET A 354 7.59 7.53 -5.79
N ILE A 355 7.43 7.81 -4.51
CA ILE A 355 8.29 7.33 -3.43
C ILE A 355 7.64 6.11 -2.82
N THR A 356 8.43 5.06 -2.54
CA THR A 356 7.93 3.86 -1.88
C THR A 356 8.86 3.44 -0.75
N PHE A 357 8.27 3.07 0.38
CA PHE A 357 8.96 2.52 1.54
C PHE A 357 9.35 1.05 1.35
N TYR A 358 8.95 0.42 0.24
CA TYR A 358 9.44 -0.89 -0.19
C TYR A 358 10.76 -0.81 -0.97
N ASP A 359 11.33 0.38 -1.16
CA ASP A 359 12.65 0.55 -1.77
C ASP A 359 13.71 -0.27 -1.01
N PRO A 360 14.41 -1.21 -1.66
CA PRO A 360 15.43 -2.06 -1.01
C PRO A 360 16.61 -1.25 -0.45
N ALA A 361 16.78 0.02 -0.85
CA ALA A 361 17.76 0.92 -0.26
C ALA A 361 17.43 1.33 1.20
N LEU A 362 16.22 1.03 1.69
CA LEU A 362 15.81 1.22 3.09
C LEU A 362 16.07 -0.07 3.89
N GLU A 363 17.35 -0.38 4.10
CA GLU A 363 17.82 -1.65 4.66
C GLU A 363 17.20 -1.98 6.03
N SER A 364 16.95 -0.97 6.87
CA SER A 364 16.29 -1.18 8.17
C SER A 364 14.88 -1.73 8.01
N LEU A 365 14.15 -1.30 6.98
CA LEU A 365 12.81 -1.78 6.68
C LEU A 365 12.82 -3.14 5.98
N VAL A 366 13.83 -3.44 5.16
CA VAL A 366 14.03 -4.81 4.64
C VAL A 366 14.20 -5.78 5.80
N GLN A 367 15.10 -5.46 6.74
CA GLN A 367 15.34 -6.29 7.92
C GLN A 367 14.09 -6.41 8.81
N ALA A 368 13.36 -5.32 9.03
CA ALA A 368 12.16 -5.30 9.87
C ALA A 368 11.01 -6.15 9.31
N ARG A 369 10.95 -6.34 7.99
CA ARG A 369 9.91 -7.15 7.31
C ARG A 369 10.22 -8.64 7.27
N ARG A 370 11.46 -9.05 7.54
CA ARG A 370 11.81 -10.48 7.54
C ARG A 370 10.93 -11.25 8.51
N GLN A 371 10.42 -12.39 8.07
CA GLN A 371 9.47 -13.24 8.84
C GLN A 371 8.08 -12.63 9.07
N LEU A 372 7.79 -11.44 8.53
CA LEU A 372 6.46 -10.86 8.55
C LEU A 372 5.73 -11.17 7.24
N THR A 373 4.42 -11.33 7.35
CA THR A 373 3.51 -11.31 6.20
C THR A 373 3.12 -9.86 5.90
N ARG A 374 2.63 -9.61 4.68
CA ARG A 374 2.30 -8.25 4.23
C ARG A 374 1.25 -7.55 5.10
N ASP A 375 0.33 -8.31 5.67
CA ASP A 375 -0.65 -7.83 6.66
C ASP A 375 -0.03 -7.51 8.02
N ALA A 376 1.29 -7.52 8.18
CA ALA A 376 1.99 -7.10 9.39
C ALA A 376 3.09 -6.07 9.10
N TYR A 377 3.24 -5.63 7.84
CA TYR A 377 4.24 -4.63 7.49
C TYR A 377 3.93 -3.28 8.11
N ARG A 378 4.98 -2.65 8.63
CA ARG A 378 4.99 -1.35 9.30
C ARG A 378 6.23 -0.58 8.93
N LEU A 379 6.18 0.73 9.14
CA LEU A 379 7.37 1.59 9.09
C LEU A 379 8.00 1.78 10.48
N GLU A 380 7.50 1.06 11.49
CA GLU A 380 8.11 0.97 12.81
C GLU A 380 9.51 0.34 12.73
N GLY A 381 10.49 0.95 13.41
CA GLY A 381 11.88 0.48 13.39
C GLY A 381 12.72 1.02 12.23
N ILE A 382 12.18 1.90 11.39
CA ILE A 382 12.99 2.64 10.40
C ILE A 382 14.16 3.37 11.09
N SER A 383 15.36 3.20 10.55
CA SER A 383 16.56 3.86 11.09
C SER A 383 16.54 5.37 10.86
N ARG A 384 17.41 6.11 11.56
CA ARG A 384 17.56 7.56 11.35
C ARG A 384 18.11 7.84 9.95
N GLU A 385 19.00 6.99 9.48
CA GLU A 385 19.65 7.06 8.17
C GLU A 385 18.61 6.85 7.06
N ASP A 386 17.75 5.84 7.17
CA ASP A 386 16.69 5.57 6.19
C ASP A 386 15.58 6.61 6.23
N THR A 387 15.26 7.14 7.42
CA THR A 387 14.36 8.29 7.58
C THR A 387 14.91 9.53 6.87
N ALA A 388 16.20 9.85 7.05
CA ALA A 388 16.83 10.97 6.37
C ALA A 388 16.84 10.74 4.85
N ARG A 389 17.14 9.52 4.41
CA ARG A 389 17.15 9.13 2.99
C ARG A 389 15.78 9.32 2.34
N ILE A 390 14.71 8.83 2.97
CA ILE A 390 13.37 8.91 2.36
C ILE A 390 12.86 10.35 2.32
N ARG A 391 13.11 11.15 3.36
CA ARG A 391 12.77 12.57 3.37
C ARG A 391 13.50 13.34 2.28
N ALA A 392 14.81 13.11 2.12
CA ALA A 392 15.59 13.72 1.03
C ALA A 392 15.04 13.32 -0.35
N ASN A 393 14.67 12.05 -0.55
CA ASN A 393 14.06 11.60 -1.80
C ASN A 393 12.71 12.31 -2.08
N ILE A 394 11.88 12.53 -1.05
CA ILE A 394 10.61 13.24 -1.18
C ILE A 394 10.85 14.71 -1.55
N GLU A 395 11.77 15.39 -0.86
CA GLU A 395 12.14 16.78 -1.16
C GLU A 395 12.65 16.93 -2.59
N GLU A 396 13.55 16.04 -3.04
CA GLU A 396 14.04 16.01 -4.43
C GLU A 396 12.89 15.80 -5.44
N ALA A 397 11.98 14.86 -5.16
CA ALA A 397 10.86 14.55 -6.05
C ALA A 397 9.84 15.70 -6.13
N MET A 398 9.58 16.41 -5.02
CA MET A 398 8.65 17.54 -4.99
C MET A 398 9.26 18.81 -5.61
N ALA A 399 10.56 19.04 -5.43
CA ALA A 399 11.27 20.19 -5.99
C ALA A 399 11.44 20.10 -7.52
N ARG A 400 11.43 18.89 -8.08
CA ARG A 400 11.60 18.65 -9.51
C ARG A 400 10.39 19.13 -10.33
N ASP A 401 10.67 19.72 -11.48
CA ASP A 401 9.66 20.02 -12.50
C ASP A 401 9.01 18.73 -13.01
N PRO A 402 7.67 18.55 -12.90
CA PRO A 402 6.97 17.39 -13.44
C PRO A 402 7.25 17.15 -14.93
N ALA A 403 7.50 18.21 -15.71
CA ALA A 403 7.82 18.11 -17.14
C ALA A 403 9.20 17.50 -17.42
N ALA A 404 10.09 17.42 -16.42
CA ALA A 404 11.43 16.85 -16.55
C ALA A 404 11.46 15.31 -16.39
N ALA A 405 10.31 14.64 -16.27
CA ALA A 405 10.20 13.20 -16.16
C ALA A 405 10.55 12.46 -17.47
N GLY A 406 10.89 11.17 -17.39
CA GLY A 406 11.24 10.33 -18.53
C GLY A 406 10.11 10.08 -19.55
N GLY A 407 8.91 10.61 -19.31
CA GLY A 407 7.75 10.57 -20.23
C GLY A 407 7.01 9.24 -20.28
N VAL A 408 7.39 8.26 -19.45
CA VAL A 408 6.75 6.94 -19.39
C VAL A 408 5.57 6.96 -18.43
N ASP A 409 4.40 6.52 -18.90
CA ASP A 409 3.25 6.25 -18.04
C ASP A 409 3.42 4.90 -17.34
N TRP A 410 4.17 4.89 -16.24
CA TRP A 410 4.42 3.68 -15.45
C TRP A 410 3.14 3.05 -14.89
N HIS A 411 2.10 3.84 -14.63
CA HIS A 411 0.83 3.31 -14.17
C HIS A 411 0.17 2.47 -15.27
N ALA A 412 0.12 2.99 -16.50
CA ALA A 412 -0.38 2.25 -17.66
C ALA A 412 0.46 0.99 -17.96
N VAL A 413 1.79 1.05 -17.82
CA VAL A 413 2.65 -0.14 -17.99
C VAL A 413 2.29 -1.21 -16.96
N ALA A 414 2.16 -0.85 -15.68
CA ALA A 414 1.81 -1.79 -14.62
C ALA A 414 0.42 -2.43 -14.84
N HIS A 415 -0.59 -1.63 -15.24
CA HIS A 415 -1.91 -2.15 -15.61
C HIS A 415 -1.85 -3.09 -16.81
N THR A 416 -1.08 -2.76 -17.85
CA THR A 416 -0.94 -3.62 -19.03
C THR A 416 -0.30 -4.97 -18.67
N VAL A 417 0.69 -4.97 -17.78
CA VAL A 417 1.28 -6.20 -17.23
C VAL A 417 0.22 -6.99 -16.45
N GLN A 418 -0.54 -6.33 -15.56
CA GLN A 418 -1.58 -7.00 -14.78
C GLN A 418 -2.68 -7.59 -15.68
N ASP A 419 -3.20 -6.84 -16.65
CA ASP A 419 -4.20 -7.30 -17.62
C ASP A 419 -3.71 -8.50 -18.43
N ARG A 420 -2.42 -8.53 -18.80
CA ARG A 420 -1.84 -9.62 -19.60
C ARG A 420 -1.86 -10.98 -18.89
N PHE A 421 -1.75 -11.00 -17.55
CA PHE A 421 -1.60 -12.24 -16.79
C PHE A 421 -2.72 -12.51 -15.78
N SER A 422 -3.55 -11.52 -15.45
CA SER A 422 -4.52 -11.62 -14.34
C SER A 422 -5.68 -12.57 -14.61
N ASP A 423 -5.99 -12.88 -15.88
CA ASP A 423 -6.97 -13.91 -16.27
C ASP A 423 -6.36 -15.32 -16.24
N ARG A 424 -5.17 -15.46 -16.81
CA ARG A 424 -4.54 -16.74 -17.15
C ARG A 424 -3.89 -17.40 -15.95
N LEU A 425 -3.27 -16.62 -15.06
CA LEU A 425 -2.65 -17.11 -13.84
C LEU A 425 -3.67 -17.85 -12.95
N PRO A 426 -4.82 -17.24 -12.56
CA PRO A 426 -5.86 -17.96 -11.83
C PRO A 426 -6.43 -19.14 -12.60
N PHE A 427 -6.55 -19.04 -13.93
CA PHE A 427 -7.09 -20.15 -14.73
C PHE A 427 -6.16 -21.37 -14.74
N ILE A 428 -4.86 -21.18 -14.99
CA ILE A 428 -3.86 -22.27 -14.91
C ILE A 428 -3.84 -22.85 -13.51
N ARG A 429 -3.86 -22.00 -12.47
CA ARG A 429 -3.95 -22.43 -11.08
C ARG A 429 -5.21 -23.26 -10.80
N TYR A 430 -6.36 -22.86 -11.33
CA TYR A 430 -7.61 -23.61 -11.24
C TYR A 430 -7.48 -24.98 -11.92
N LEU A 431 -6.95 -25.03 -13.15
CA LEU A 431 -6.71 -26.29 -13.86
C LEU A 431 -5.83 -27.22 -13.04
N LEU A 432 -4.70 -26.74 -12.50
CA LEU A 432 -3.77 -27.53 -11.69
C LEU A 432 -4.41 -28.11 -10.41
N HIS A 433 -5.49 -27.50 -9.91
CA HIS A 433 -6.22 -27.96 -8.73
C HIS A 433 -7.36 -28.94 -9.03
N LEU A 434 -7.70 -29.15 -10.31
CA LEU A 434 -8.74 -30.10 -10.70
C LEU A 434 -8.33 -31.52 -10.36
N GLU A 435 -9.29 -32.30 -9.89
CA GLU A 435 -9.13 -33.74 -9.75
C GLU A 435 -9.30 -34.37 -11.13
N SER A 436 -8.28 -35.09 -11.59
CA SER A 436 -8.30 -35.82 -12.85
C SER A 436 -7.89 -37.27 -12.63
N ALA A 437 -8.66 -38.19 -13.23
CA ALA A 437 -8.33 -39.61 -13.33
C ALA A 437 -7.32 -39.91 -14.46
N ASN A 438 -7.09 -38.96 -15.36
CA ASN A 438 -6.15 -39.10 -16.48
C ASN A 438 -5.10 -37.99 -16.41
N ALA A 439 -3.92 -38.34 -15.88
CA ALA A 439 -2.81 -37.42 -15.65
C ALA A 439 -2.31 -36.79 -16.97
N THR A 440 -2.12 -37.61 -18.01
CA THR A 440 -1.64 -37.15 -19.33
C THR A 440 -2.60 -36.15 -19.97
N ALA A 441 -3.89 -36.46 -20.03
CA ALA A 441 -4.89 -35.53 -20.59
C ALA A 441 -5.01 -34.23 -19.78
N HIS A 442 -4.76 -34.28 -18.47
CA HIS A 442 -4.75 -33.11 -17.60
C HIS A 442 -3.51 -32.24 -17.83
N ALA A 443 -2.33 -32.86 -17.94
CA ALA A 443 -1.09 -32.15 -18.27
C ALA A 443 -1.15 -31.49 -19.65
N VAL A 444 -1.78 -32.12 -20.65
CA VAL A 444 -2.01 -31.51 -21.97
C VAL A 444 -2.85 -30.24 -21.90
N GLN A 445 -3.84 -30.18 -21.00
CA GLN A 445 -4.63 -28.96 -20.79
C GLN A 445 -3.78 -27.84 -20.20
N VAL A 446 -2.98 -28.14 -19.16
CA VAL A 446 -2.05 -27.15 -18.56
C VAL A 446 -1.02 -26.69 -19.59
N ARG A 447 -0.44 -27.63 -20.36
CA ARG A 447 0.51 -27.38 -21.44
C ARG A 447 -0.05 -26.42 -22.49
N THR A 448 -1.32 -26.59 -22.87
CA THR A 448 -1.99 -25.71 -23.83
C THR A 448 -2.00 -24.25 -23.35
N GLU A 449 -2.29 -24.04 -22.06
CA GLU A 449 -2.32 -22.71 -21.46
C GLU A 449 -0.93 -22.08 -21.30
N LEU A 450 0.09 -22.89 -21.00
CA LEU A 450 1.49 -22.44 -20.99
C LEU A 450 1.92 -21.97 -22.39
N ILE A 451 1.63 -22.76 -23.43
CA ILE A 451 1.91 -22.39 -24.83
C ILE A 451 1.18 -21.10 -25.16
N ALA A 452 -0.13 -21.00 -24.92
CA ALA A 452 -0.91 -19.81 -25.25
C ALA A 452 -0.34 -18.52 -24.61
N SER A 453 0.23 -18.65 -23.42
CA SER A 453 0.82 -17.52 -22.67
C SER A 453 2.17 -17.08 -23.21
N LEU A 454 3.00 -18.05 -23.63
CA LEU A 454 4.39 -17.85 -24.06
C LEU A 454 4.56 -17.77 -25.58
N LEU A 455 3.54 -18.12 -26.37
CA LEU A 455 3.59 -18.18 -27.84
C LEU A 455 4.20 -16.93 -28.51
N PRO A 456 3.94 -15.68 -28.06
CA PRO A 456 4.56 -14.50 -28.65
C PRO A 456 6.09 -14.46 -28.59
N TYR A 457 6.71 -15.29 -27.74
CA TYR A 457 8.16 -15.35 -27.50
C TYR A 457 8.80 -16.63 -28.05
N MET A 458 8.02 -17.52 -28.68
CA MET A 458 8.50 -18.78 -29.24
C MET A 458 8.94 -18.60 -30.70
N GLN A 459 10.25 -18.63 -30.94
CA GLN A 459 10.82 -18.62 -32.28
C GLN A 459 10.80 -20.02 -32.93
N ARG A 460 10.99 -20.10 -34.24
CA ARG A 460 10.93 -21.39 -34.99
C ARG A 460 12.27 -22.11 -34.99
N GLU A 461 13.35 -21.38 -34.77
CA GLU A 461 14.71 -21.85 -34.77
C GLU A 461 15.06 -22.51 -33.43
N ASP A 462 15.87 -23.57 -33.48
CA ASP A 462 16.44 -24.25 -32.30
C ASP A 462 15.41 -24.77 -31.28
N VAL A 463 14.20 -25.10 -31.73
CA VAL A 463 13.10 -25.60 -30.87
C VAL A 463 13.55 -26.78 -30.02
N GLY A 464 13.31 -26.69 -28.71
CA GLY A 464 13.66 -27.71 -27.72
C GLY A 464 15.10 -27.63 -27.18
N THR A 465 15.94 -26.74 -27.70
CA THR A 465 17.28 -26.48 -27.12
C THR A 465 17.18 -25.68 -25.81
N PRO A 466 18.16 -25.79 -24.89
CA PRO A 466 18.23 -24.94 -23.71
C PRO A 466 18.17 -23.44 -24.02
N GLU A 467 18.82 -23.01 -25.10
CA GLU A 467 18.85 -21.63 -25.57
C GLU A 467 17.45 -21.15 -26.01
N TRP A 468 16.66 -22.01 -26.64
CA TRP A 468 15.29 -21.69 -27.03
C TRP A 468 14.39 -21.37 -25.84
N PHE A 469 14.47 -22.15 -24.75
CA PHE A 469 13.77 -21.83 -23.51
C PHE A 469 14.27 -20.54 -22.87
N ALA A 470 15.59 -20.32 -22.85
CA ALA A 470 16.17 -19.08 -22.33
C ALA A 470 15.69 -17.84 -23.11
N HIS A 471 15.58 -17.93 -24.44
CA HIS A 471 15.05 -16.87 -25.29
C HIS A 471 13.58 -16.58 -25.00
N ILE A 472 12.74 -17.62 -24.80
CA ILE A 472 11.33 -17.46 -24.42
C ILE A 472 11.22 -16.73 -23.07
N ALA A 473 11.98 -17.18 -22.05
CA ALA A 473 11.96 -16.57 -20.73
C ALA A 473 12.38 -15.10 -20.78
N HIS A 474 13.49 -14.79 -21.46
CA HIS A 474 13.99 -13.43 -21.59
C HIS A 474 13.05 -12.51 -22.38
N GLY A 475 12.52 -13.00 -23.50
CA GLY A 475 11.56 -12.25 -24.32
C GLY A 475 10.27 -11.94 -23.57
N CYS A 476 9.79 -12.89 -22.76
CA CYS A 476 8.66 -12.70 -21.86
C CYS A 476 8.96 -11.66 -20.78
N ALA A 477 10.10 -11.80 -20.08
CA ALA A 477 10.43 -11.00 -18.91
C ALA A 477 10.72 -9.53 -19.23
N THR A 478 11.20 -9.24 -20.43
CA THR A 478 11.67 -7.89 -20.81
C THR A 478 10.72 -7.13 -21.74
N ARG A 479 9.62 -7.78 -22.16
CA ARG A 479 8.73 -7.27 -23.23
C ARG A 479 8.25 -5.83 -23.04
N PHE A 480 7.97 -5.45 -21.79
CA PHE A 480 7.34 -4.17 -21.46
C PHE A 480 8.35 -3.05 -21.20
N THR A 481 9.63 -3.36 -21.01
CA THR A 481 10.63 -2.42 -20.48
C THR A 481 11.89 -2.33 -21.34
N ALA A 482 12.21 -3.35 -22.16
CA ALA A 482 13.45 -3.44 -22.95
C ALA A 482 13.70 -2.23 -23.86
N HIS A 483 12.63 -1.64 -24.39
CA HIS A 483 12.69 -0.55 -25.37
C HIS A 483 12.50 0.84 -24.76
N LEU A 484 12.37 0.94 -23.44
CA LEU A 484 12.21 2.23 -22.78
C LEU A 484 13.58 2.92 -22.57
N PRO A 485 13.69 4.25 -22.70
CA PRO A 485 14.96 4.99 -22.67
C PRO A 485 15.54 5.10 -21.24
N PRO A 486 16.53 4.28 -20.83
CA PRO A 486 16.96 4.22 -19.44
C PRO A 486 17.71 5.49 -18.97
N SER A 487 18.26 6.27 -19.92
CA SER A 487 19.01 7.48 -19.64
C SER A 487 18.14 8.66 -19.22
N SER A 488 16.85 8.68 -19.59
CA SER A 488 15.92 9.76 -19.22
C SER A 488 15.24 9.55 -17.87
N PHE A 489 15.41 8.38 -17.25
CA PHE A 489 14.71 8.02 -16.03
C PHE A 489 15.24 8.71 -14.79
N THR A 490 14.31 9.21 -14.00
CA THR A 490 14.58 9.66 -12.64
C THR A 490 14.92 8.47 -11.73
N LYS A 491 15.38 8.76 -10.52
CA LYS A 491 15.63 7.73 -9.50
C LYS A 491 14.39 6.86 -9.27
N GLN A 492 13.23 7.50 -9.16
CA GLN A 492 11.95 6.84 -8.91
C GLN A 492 11.56 5.94 -10.10
N GLU A 493 11.69 6.43 -11.33
CA GLU A 493 11.37 5.64 -12.53
C GLU A 493 12.26 4.40 -12.67
N ARG A 494 13.53 4.46 -12.25
CA ARG A 494 14.40 3.27 -12.21
C ARG A 494 13.91 2.23 -11.19
N ILE A 495 13.43 2.67 -10.03
CA ILE A 495 12.85 1.78 -9.02
C ILE A 495 11.58 1.11 -9.58
N LEU A 496 10.69 1.88 -10.22
CA LEU A 496 9.46 1.35 -10.82
C LEU A 496 9.76 0.36 -11.94
N ARG A 497 10.73 0.66 -12.81
CA ARG A 497 11.20 -0.26 -13.84
C ARG A 497 11.69 -1.57 -13.23
N ASN A 498 12.59 -1.50 -12.25
CA ASN A 498 13.17 -2.69 -11.63
C ASN A 498 12.09 -3.56 -10.99
N ALA A 499 11.07 -2.95 -10.36
CA ALA A 499 9.93 -3.67 -9.81
C ALA A 499 9.10 -4.42 -10.88
N ILE A 500 8.87 -3.78 -12.04
CA ILE A 500 8.20 -4.42 -13.19
C ILE A 500 9.06 -5.55 -13.75
N ASP A 501 10.36 -5.33 -13.93
CA ASP A 501 11.30 -6.32 -14.44
C ASP A 501 11.38 -7.55 -13.50
N GLU A 502 11.37 -7.34 -12.19
CA GLU A 502 11.39 -8.43 -11.19
C GLU A 502 10.08 -9.24 -11.19
N VAL A 503 8.92 -8.58 -11.27
CA VAL A 503 7.61 -9.25 -11.39
C VAL A 503 7.51 -10.06 -12.68
N LEU A 504 7.92 -9.48 -13.80
CA LEU A 504 7.91 -10.16 -15.10
C LEU A 504 8.92 -11.32 -15.12
N HIS A 505 10.11 -11.15 -14.53
CA HIS A 505 11.08 -12.22 -14.38
C HIS A 505 10.46 -13.42 -13.68
N GLU A 506 9.86 -13.24 -12.50
CA GLU A 506 9.31 -14.36 -11.72
C GLU A 506 8.11 -15.04 -12.42
N ILE A 507 7.21 -14.25 -13.05
CA ILE A 507 6.12 -14.81 -13.87
C ILE A 507 6.71 -15.65 -15.01
N CYS A 508 7.58 -15.06 -15.82
CA CYS A 508 8.11 -15.69 -17.02
C CYS A 508 9.02 -16.88 -16.70
N ARG A 509 9.73 -16.85 -15.57
CA ARG A 509 10.50 -17.97 -15.03
C ARG A 509 9.60 -19.16 -14.75
N VAL A 510 8.56 -19.00 -13.93
CA VAL A 510 7.63 -20.09 -13.56
C VAL A 510 6.92 -20.65 -14.78
N TYR A 511 6.45 -19.78 -15.69
CA TYR A 511 5.83 -20.20 -16.94
C TYR A 511 6.79 -21.02 -17.81
N THR A 512 8.03 -20.53 -17.99
CA THR A 512 8.99 -21.17 -18.90
C THR A 512 9.58 -22.45 -18.32
N GLU A 513 9.81 -22.51 -17.00
CA GLU A 513 10.19 -23.75 -16.31
C GLU A 513 9.12 -24.82 -16.47
N SER A 514 7.85 -24.46 -16.23
CA SER A 514 6.73 -25.38 -16.39
C SER A 514 6.58 -25.81 -17.86
N TRP A 515 6.79 -24.88 -18.80
CA TRP A 515 6.76 -25.19 -20.24
C TRP A 515 7.88 -26.15 -20.66
N ARG A 516 9.11 -25.93 -20.18
CA ARG A 516 10.26 -26.81 -20.43
C ARG A 516 9.97 -28.24 -20.01
N GLU A 517 9.33 -28.41 -18.86
CA GLU A 517 8.92 -29.73 -18.35
C GLU A 517 7.67 -30.30 -19.02
N ALA A 518 6.81 -29.44 -19.56
CA ALA A 518 5.63 -29.83 -20.30
C ALA A 518 5.91 -30.13 -21.79
N PHE A 519 7.16 -29.93 -22.25
CA PHE A 519 7.50 -29.97 -23.67
C PHE A 519 7.17 -31.32 -24.31
N ASP A 520 7.58 -32.41 -23.65
CA ASP A 520 7.43 -33.82 -24.03
C ASP A 520 6.45 -34.60 -23.12
N VAL A 521 5.60 -33.92 -22.34
CA VAL A 521 4.75 -34.54 -21.31
C VAL A 521 3.76 -35.59 -21.85
N GLU A 522 3.41 -35.52 -23.14
CA GLU A 522 2.55 -36.50 -23.80
C GLU A 522 3.23 -37.87 -23.99
N GLU A 523 4.56 -37.91 -23.95
CA GLU A 523 5.38 -39.11 -24.10
C GLU A 523 5.78 -39.72 -22.74
N GLN A 524 5.51 -39.01 -21.63
CA GLN A 524 5.89 -39.39 -20.27
C GLN A 524 4.93 -40.41 -19.65
N SER A 525 5.40 -41.16 -18.63
CA SER A 525 4.53 -42.07 -17.88
C SER A 525 3.50 -41.31 -17.04
N ALA A 526 2.41 -41.98 -16.64
CA ALA A 526 1.38 -41.39 -15.80
C ALA A 526 1.95 -40.93 -14.44
N GLU A 527 2.86 -41.71 -13.86
CA GLU A 527 3.51 -41.42 -12.58
C GLU A 527 4.39 -40.17 -12.66
N VAL A 528 5.20 -40.04 -13.72
CA VAL A 528 6.02 -38.84 -13.97
C VAL A 528 5.13 -37.63 -14.18
N THR A 529 4.08 -37.78 -14.99
CA THR A 529 3.13 -36.70 -15.29
C THR A 529 2.41 -36.20 -14.04
N ASP A 530 2.00 -37.11 -13.14
CA ASP A 530 1.39 -36.72 -11.86
C ASP A 530 2.37 -35.95 -10.96
N GLY A 531 3.64 -36.37 -10.90
CA GLY A 531 4.68 -35.64 -10.18
C GLY A 531 4.92 -34.23 -10.73
N LEU A 532 4.88 -34.06 -12.06
CA LEU A 532 4.98 -32.75 -12.72
C LEU A 532 3.78 -31.86 -12.40
N LEU A 533 2.55 -32.39 -12.47
CA LEU A 533 1.34 -31.65 -12.10
C LEU A 533 1.37 -31.15 -10.65
N GLU A 534 1.86 -31.96 -9.71
CA GLU A 534 2.04 -31.55 -8.31
C GLU A 534 3.13 -30.46 -8.17
N LYS A 535 4.22 -30.55 -8.94
CA LYS A 535 5.28 -29.54 -8.98
C LYS A 535 4.75 -28.21 -9.53
N TRP A 536 4.09 -28.22 -10.68
CA TRP A 536 3.51 -27.02 -11.30
C TRP A 536 2.43 -26.40 -10.41
N CYS A 537 1.59 -27.21 -9.74
CA CYS A 537 0.62 -26.69 -8.78
C CYS A 537 1.32 -25.83 -7.70
N ARG A 538 2.36 -26.37 -7.06
CA ARG A 538 3.11 -25.65 -6.02
C ARG A 538 3.77 -24.38 -6.56
N ALA A 539 4.33 -24.43 -7.77
CA ALA A 539 4.97 -23.27 -8.41
C ALA A 539 3.97 -22.14 -8.69
N PHE A 540 2.81 -22.46 -9.28
CA PHE A 540 1.77 -21.47 -9.56
C PHE A 540 1.06 -20.97 -8.29
N ASP A 541 0.89 -21.81 -7.25
CA ASP A 541 0.40 -21.37 -5.95
C ASP A 541 1.37 -20.38 -5.29
N ALA A 542 2.66 -20.68 -5.31
CA ALA A 542 3.69 -19.78 -4.78
C ALA A 542 3.73 -18.46 -5.55
N LEU A 543 3.67 -18.51 -6.89
CA LEU A 543 3.64 -17.33 -7.75
C LEU A 543 2.42 -16.45 -7.48
N VAL A 544 1.21 -17.02 -7.50
CA VAL A 544 -0.03 -16.27 -7.22
C VAL A 544 -0.01 -15.69 -5.80
N LYS A 545 0.52 -16.43 -4.82
CA LYS A 545 0.67 -15.94 -3.45
C LYS A 545 1.69 -14.80 -3.35
N TRP A 546 2.80 -14.86 -4.07
CA TRP A 546 3.81 -13.80 -4.08
C TRP A 546 3.33 -12.55 -4.83
N LEU A 547 2.69 -12.73 -5.99
CA LEU A 547 2.12 -11.64 -6.76
C LEU A 547 1.01 -10.92 -6.01
N ASP A 548 0.15 -11.66 -5.30
CA ASP A 548 -0.92 -11.15 -4.42
C ASP A 548 -1.71 -9.96 -5.00
N TRP A 549 -2.08 -10.05 -6.28
CA TRP A 549 -2.56 -8.90 -7.04
C TRP A 549 -3.94 -8.39 -6.61
N PRO A 550 -4.11 -7.04 -6.57
CA PRO A 550 -5.40 -6.36 -6.42
C PRO A 550 -6.53 -6.89 -7.29
N ALA A 551 -6.24 -7.17 -8.57
CA ALA A 551 -7.24 -7.57 -9.56
C ALA A 551 -7.98 -8.87 -9.21
N TRP A 552 -7.43 -9.69 -8.31
CA TRP A 552 -8.08 -10.92 -7.86
C TRP A 552 -8.99 -10.72 -6.65
N MET A 553 -8.96 -9.55 -6.03
CA MET A 553 -9.87 -9.20 -4.95
C MET A 553 -11.24 -8.87 -5.55
N THR A 554 -12.18 -9.81 -5.50
CA THR A 554 -13.52 -9.62 -6.08
C THR A 554 -14.57 -10.29 -5.21
N CYS A 555 -15.82 -9.82 -5.31
CA CYS A 555 -16.95 -10.55 -4.77
C CYS A 555 -17.31 -11.69 -5.71
N ASN A 556 -17.30 -12.92 -5.19
CA ASN A 556 -17.62 -14.12 -5.95
C ASN A 556 -18.62 -14.98 -5.16
N PRO A 557 -19.85 -15.22 -5.67
CA PRO A 557 -20.37 -14.76 -6.96
C PRO A 557 -20.51 -13.23 -7.07
N PRO A 558 -20.64 -12.67 -8.28
CA PRO A 558 -20.91 -11.25 -8.48
C PRO A 558 -22.17 -10.80 -7.72
N CYS A 559 -22.15 -9.58 -7.21
CA CYS A 559 -23.25 -9.03 -6.40
C CYS A 559 -24.54 -8.82 -7.21
N GLY A 560 -25.68 -8.95 -6.54
CA GLY A 560 -26.98 -8.65 -7.12
C GLY A 560 -27.16 -7.17 -7.47
N VAL A 561 -28.21 -6.84 -8.25
CA VAL A 561 -28.50 -5.46 -8.67
C VAL A 561 -28.85 -4.51 -7.52
N ASP A 562 -29.27 -5.06 -6.37
CA ASP A 562 -29.56 -4.33 -5.14
C ASP A 562 -28.41 -4.40 -4.13
N GLU A 563 -27.25 -4.89 -4.56
CA GLU A 563 -26.04 -5.07 -3.77
C GLU A 563 -24.83 -4.39 -4.44
N TYR A 564 -23.80 -4.17 -3.65
CA TYR A 564 -22.50 -3.71 -4.13
C TYR A 564 -21.38 -4.51 -3.48
N CYS A 565 -20.24 -4.62 -4.17
CA CYS A 565 -19.09 -5.32 -3.63
C CYS A 565 -18.38 -4.44 -2.60
N TYR A 566 -18.58 -4.78 -1.33
CA TYR A 566 -17.95 -4.08 -0.23
C TYR A 566 -16.65 -4.76 0.14
N VAL A 567 -15.58 -3.96 0.17
CA VAL A 567 -14.29 -4.36 0.70
C VAL A 567 -14.15 -3.78 2.09
N PRO A 568 -13.95 -4.62 3.13
CA PRO A 568 -13.83 -4.15 4.50
C PRO A 568 -12.70 -3.15 4.66
N GLN A 569 -13.06 -1.93 5.04
CA GLN A 569 -12.11 -0.90 5.43
C GLN A 569 -12.10 -0.86 6.95
N ALA A 570 -10.93 -0.75 7.57
CA ALA A 570 -10.84 -0.52 9.01
C ALA A 570 -11.45 0.86 9.31
N ALA A 571 -12.75 0.91 9.57
CA ALA A 571 -13.46 2.17 9.72
C ALA A 571 -12.97 2.91 10.97
N ALA A 572 -13.09 4.24 10.95
CA ALA A 572 -12.77 5.13 12.08
C ALA A 572 -13.56 4.86 13.38
N TRP A 573 -14.52 3.92 13.37
CA TRP A 573 -15.53 3.79 14.43
C TRP A 573 -15.77 2.35 14.93
N LYS A 574 -15.50 1.32 14.12
CA LYS A 574 -15.46 -0.10 14.53
C LYS A 574 -14.63 -0.93 13.52
N PRO A 575 -13.78 -1.85 14.00
CA PRO A 575 -13.18 -2.84 13.11
C PRO A 575 -14.26 -3.78 12.58
N ASP A 576 -14.35 -3.92 11.26
CA ASP A 576 -15.10 -5.01 10.64
C ASP A 576 -14.31 -6.32 10.81
N VAL A 577 -15.01 -7.40 11.12
CA VAL A 577 -14.40 -8.68 11.53
C VAL A 577 -14.08 -9.57 10.32
N GLY A 578 -14.71 -9.31 9.16
CA GLY A 578 -14.40 -9.98 7.89
C GLY A 578 -13.34 -9.22 7.10
N ARG A 579 -12.38 -9.94 6.51
CA ARG A 579 -11.33 -9.36 5.62
C ARG A 579 -11.61 -9.57 4.13
N GLU A 580 -12.54 -10.46 3.80
CA GLU A 580 -12.85 -10.80 2.42
C GLU A 580 -13.92 -9.86 1.84
N PRO A 581 -13.85 -9.54 0.54
CA PRO A 581 -14.90 -8.84 -0.17
C PRO A 581 -16.24 -9.58 -0.05
N ARG A 582 -17.32 -8.84 0.17
CA ARG A 582 -18.66 -9.41 0.25
C ARG A 582 -19.71 -8.48 -0.30
N CYS A 583 -20.80 -9.05 -0.79
CA CYS A 583 -21.93 -8.27 -1.26
C CYS A 583 -22.73 -7.72 -0.08
N LEU A 584 -22.98 -6.41 -0.08
CA LEU A 584 -23.88 -5.74 0.87
C LEU A 584 -25.02 -5.09 0.10
N LYS A 585 -26.23 -5.09 0.67
CA LYS A 585 -27.38 -4.37 0.10
C LYS A 585 -27.14 -2.87 0.13
N ILE A 586 -27.59 -2.17 -0.92
CA ILE A 586 -27.46 -0.71 -1.04
C ILE A 586 -28.23 0.04 0.07
N GLN A 587 -29.39 -0.50 0.47
CA GLN A 587 -30.32 0.15 1.41
C GLN A 587 -30.41 -0.54 2.79
N ASP A 588 -29.56 -1.54 3.06
CA ASP A 588 -29.54 -2.21 4.37
C ASP A 588 -28.28 -1.82 5.16
N SER A 589 -28.49 -1.39 6.40
CA SER A 589 -27.42 -1.13 7.36
C SER A 589 -26.65 -2.39 7.78
N GLY A 590 -27.15 -3.60 7.47
CA GLY A 590 -26.47 -4.85 7.76
C GLY A 590 -26.21 -5.01 9.25
N HIS A 591 -27.27 -4.96 10.06
CA HIS A 591 -27.22 -5.31 11.48
C HIS A 591 -27.46 -6.80 11.72
#